data_AF-A0A7R9LQI3-F1
#
_entry.id   AF-A0A7R9LQI3-F1
#
_cell.length_a   1.000
_cell.length_b   1.000
_cell.length_c   1.000
_cell.angle_alpha   90.00
_cell.angle_beta   90.00
_cell.angle_gamma   90.00
#
_symmetry.space_group_name_H-M   'P 1'
#
loop_
_entity.id
_entity.type
_entity.pdbx_description
1 polymer ?
#
loop_
_entity_poly.entity_id
_entity_poly.type
_entity_poly.pdbx_seq_one_letter_code
_entity_poly.pdbx_strand_id
1 'polypeptide(L)'
;MDNFRTRGESKNPHYIIIDNSTNQSCSAITPYYRNLLRPWDDVDLPWTGMVFGITISAVWYWCSDQVIVQRALSARSYSHAKAGCTLCSFIKISPFYLLVMPGMAARALWPDEIGCSNPDICKKICGSESGCSNIAYPLLVLRLMPAGLTGLMLSVMMAALMSSLTSIFNSASTIFTIDIYNRFRRQASEVEQVIAGRIFVLFLVAVSILWIPIIESSQNSQLFNYIQSVTSYLAPPVCAVYVLAMFWGRINEKGAFWGLIIGLVIGIIRFVMEFSYSVP
;
A
#
# COMPACT_ATOMS: atom_id res chain seq x y z
N MET A 1 -51.62 -21.48 -6.67
CA MET A 1 -50.63 -21.79 -5.62
C MET A 1 -49.28 -21.99 -6.30
N ASP A 2 -48.66 -20.99 -6.94
CA ASP A 2 -48.29 -19.62 -6.56
C ASP A 2 -46.87 -19.49 -6.00
N ASN A 3 -46.15 -18.54 -6.63
CA ASN A 3 -45.02 -17.75 -6.13
C ASN A 3 -43.65 -18.46 -6.14
N PHE A 4 -42.60 -17.94 -6.80
CA PHE A 4 -42.19 -16.55 -6.87
C PHE A 4 -41.65 -16.12 -8.25
N ARG A 5 -42.18 -15.00 -8.71
CA ARG A 5 -41.72 -14.10 -9.77
C ARG A 5 -40.19 -14.02 -9.91
N THR A 6 -39.69 -14.46 -11.06
CA THR A 6 -38.54 -13.84 -11.73
C THR A 6 -38.94 -12.43 -12.15
N ARG A 7 -38.64 -11.41 -11.32
CA ARG A 7 -38.78 -10.01 -11.70
C ARG A 7 -37.56 -9.24 -11.19
N GLY A 8 -36.65 -9.01 -12.11
CA GLY A 8 -35.42 -8.25 -11.91
C GLY A 8 -34.58 -8.27 -13.19
N GLU A 9 -35.24 -8.20 -14.36
CA GLU A 9 -34.57 -7.80 -15.59
C GLU A 9 -33.92 -6.44 -15.32
N SER A 10 -32.59 -6.42 -15.39
CA SER A 10 -31.76 -5.23 -15.42
C SER A 10 -32.09 -4.43 -16.69
N LYS A 11 -33.19 -3.69 -16.65
CA LYS A 11 -33.54 -2.67 -17.65
C LYS A 11 -32.80 -1.39 -17.30
N ASN A 12 -31.58 -1.26 -17.81
CA ASN A 12 -31.01 0.02 -18.19
C ASN A 12 -29.84 -0.21 -19.18
N PRO A 13 -30.02 -0.03 -20.49
CA PRO A 13 -28.97 -0.29 -21.48
C PRO A 13 -27.89 0.82 -21.56
N HIS A 14 -27.76 1.70 -20.57
CA HIS A 14 -26.98 2.94 -20.68
C HIS A 14 -25.65 3.00 -19.89
N TYR A 15 -25.24 1.94 -19.20
CA TYR A 15 -24.06 1.98 -18.29
C TYR A 15 -22.86 1.13 -18.73
N ILE A 16 -22.84 0.69 -19.98
CA ILE A 16 -21.68 0.00 -20.55
C ILE A 16 -21.21 0.84 -21.73
N ILE A 17 -20.42 1.89 -21.46
CA ILE A 17 -19.63 2.51 -22.51
C ILE A 17 -18.51 1.53 -22.79
N ILE A 18 -18.58 0.95 -23.99
CA ILE A 18 -17.56 0.05 -24.54
C ILE A 18 -16.47 0.97 -25.09
N ASP A 19 -15.23 0.77 -24.67
CA ASP A 19 -14.11 1.38 -25.38
C ASP A 19 -14.11 0.81 -26.81
N ASN A 20 -14.36 1.67 -27.80
CA ASN A 20 -14.51 1.28 -29.20
C ASN A 20 -13.21 0.73 -29.82
N SER A 21 -12.07 0.86 -29.10
CA SER A 21 -10.78 0.33 -29.51
C SER A 21 -10.49 -1.08 -28.94
N THR A 22 -10.97 -1.38 -27.74
CA THR A 22 -10.71 -2.67 -27.03
C THR A 22 -11.96 -3.54 -26.86
N ASN A 23 -13.14 -3.04 -27.23
CA ASN A 23 -14.44 -3.70 -27.14
C ASN A 23 -14.75 -4.26 -25.73
N GLN A 24 -14.16 -3.66 -24.68
CA GLN A 24 -14.33 -4.02 -23.28
C GLN A 24 -14.80 -2.81 -22.48
N SER A 25 -15.64 -3.04 -21.47
CA SER A 25 -16.00 -2.01 -20.49
C SER A 25 -15.07 -2.09 -19.28
N CYS A 26 -14.69 -0.94 -18.72
CA CYS A 26 -13.95 -0.86 -17.46
C CYS A 26 -14.70 -1.55 -16.29
N SER A 27 -16.00 -1.79 -16.44
CA SER A 27 -16.88 -2.51 -15.51
C SER A 27 -16.93 -4.03 -15.72
N ALA A 28 -16.29 -4.58 -16.75
CA ALA A 28 -16.33 -6.01 -17.05
C ALA A 28 -15.63 -6.82 -15.96
N ILE A 29 -16.32 -7.85 -15.47
CA ILE A 29 -15.77 -8.80 -14.51
C ILE A 29 -14.70 -9.61 -15.23
N THR A 30 -13.45 -9.53 -14.77
CA THR A 30 -12.35 -10.33 -15.34
C THR A 30 -12.71 -11.81 -15.37
N PRO A 31 -12.32 -12.58 -16.40
CA PRO A 31 -12.65 -14.00 -16.52
C PRO A 31 -12.10 -14.84 -15.35
N TYR A 32 -11.09 -14.32 -14.63
CA TYR A 32 -10.45 -14.93 -13.48
C TYR A 32 -11.06 -14.54 -12.13
N TYR A 33 -12.21 -13.85 -12.08
CA TYR A 33 -12.78 -13.36 -10.82
C TYR A 33 -13.07 -14.44 -9.75
N ARG A 34 -13.23 -15.70 -10.16
CA ARG A 34 -13.43 -16.85 -9.25
C ARG A 34 -12.14 -17.54 -8.85
N ASN A 35 -11.01 -17.18 -9.46
CA ASN A 35 -9.72 -17.79 -9.21
C ASN A 35 -8.89 -16.89 -8.30
N LEU A 36 -8.59 -17.38 -7.10
CA LEU A 36 -7.70 -16.67 -6.17
C LEU A 36 -6.27 -16.57 -6.74
N LEU A 37 -5.81 -17.62 -7.43
CA LEU A 37 -4.53 -17.66 -8.13
C LEU A 37 -4.80 -17.59 -9.64
N ARG A 38 -4.32 -16.53 -10.29
CA ARG A 38 -4.45 -16.37 -11.74
C ARG A 38 -3.35 -17.15 -12.48
N PRO A 39 -3.52 -17.42 -13.79
CA PRO A 39 -2.50 -18.12 -14.59
C PRO A 39 -1.13 -17.44 -14.54
N TRP A 40 -0.08 -18.18 -14.88
CA TRP A 40 1.30 -17.65 -14.91
C TRP A 40 1.52 -16.61 -16.03
N ASP A 41 0.67 -16.63 -17.05
CA ASP A 41 0.66 -15.73 -18.22
C ASP A 41 -0.24 -14.50 -18.01
N ASP A 42 -0.77 -14.30 -16.80
CA ASP A 42 -1.50 -13.08 -16.48
C ASP A 42 -0.50 -11.91 -16.37
N VAL A 43 -0.74 -10.85 -17.14
CA VAL A 43 0.14 -9.68 -17.23
C VAL A 43 0.15 -8.88 -15.92
N ASP A 44 -0.94 -8.89 -15.16
CA ASP A 44 -1.10 -8.06 -13.97
C ASP A 44 -0.69 -8.81 -12.69
N LEU A 45 -1.25 -10.01 -12.51
CA LEU A 45 -1.19 -10.73 -11.23
C LEU A 45 -0.95 -12.24 -11.42
N PRO A 46 0.20 -12.65 -11.97
CA PRO A 46 0.52 -14.06 -12.12
C PRO A 46 0.68 -14.73 -10.76
N TRP A 47 0.26 -15.99 -10.62
CA TRP A 47 0.37 -16.70 -9.33
C TRP A 47 1.80 -16.80 -8.83
N THR A 48 2.79 -16.84 -9.72
CA THR A 48 4.22 -16.85 -9.38
C THR A 48 4.63 -15.56 -8.66
N GLY A 49 4.18 -14.41 -9.17
CA GLY A 49 4.35 -13.11 -8.52
C GLY A 49 3.63 -13.04 -7.18
N MET A 50 2.41 -13.58 -7.10
CA MET A 50 1.67 -13.63 -5.83
C MET A 50 2.33 -14.51 -4.77
N VAL A 51 2.84 -15.69 -5.13
CA VAL A 51 3.44 -16.61 -4.15
C VAL A 51 4.85 -16.17 -3.79
N PHE A 52 5.73 -15.92 -4.76
CA PHE A 52 7.14 -15.64 -4.49
C PHE A 52 7.38 -14.15 -4.22
N GLY A 53 6.78 -13.26 -5.03
CA GLY A 53 6.96 -11.82 -4.89
C GLY A 53 6.38 -11.28 -3.59
N ILE A 54 5.12 -11.58 -3.29
CA ILE A 54 4.48 -11.11 -2.05
C ILE A 54 5.17 -11.69 -0.81
N THR A 55 5.64 -12.95 -0.86
CA THR A 55 6.37 -13.54 0.27
C THR A 55 7.66 -12.77 0.58
N ILE A 56 8.44 -12.40 -0.44
CA ILE A 56 9.66 -11.60 -0.26
C ILE A 56 9.32 -10.24 0.36
N SER A 57 8.31 -9.56 -0.19
CA SER A 57 7.84 -8.27 0.34
C SER A 57 7.28 -8.39 1.75
N ALA A 58 6.62 -9.49 2.08
CA ALA A 58 6.06 -9.75 3.41
C ALA A 58 7.16 -9.94 4.45
N VAL A 59 8.21 -10.72 4.14
CA VAL A 59 9.36 -10.88 5.05
C VAL A 59 10.01 -9.53 5.33
N TRP A 60 10.25 -8.73 4.30
CA TRP A 60 10.76 -7.37 4.47
C TRP A 60 9.84 -6.51 5.36
N TYR A 61 8.54 -6.46 5.04
CA TYR A 61 7.57 -5.65 5.77
C TYR A 61 7.46 -6.05 7.24
N TRP A 62 7.40 -7.34 7.56
CA TRP A 62 7.18 -7.80 8.93
C TRP A 62 8.45 -7.88 9.77
N CYS A 63 9.61 -8.12 9.15
CA CYS A 63 10.86 -8.36 9.88
C CYS A 63 11.83 -7.18 9.83
N SER A 64 11.70 -6.27 8.85
CA SER A 64 12.62 -5.15 8.67
C SER A 64 11.97 -3.77 8.87
N ASP A 65 10.63 -3.66 8.78
CA ASP A 65 9.96 -2.38 9.03
C ASP A 65 10.09 -1.97 10.50
N GLN A 66 10.73 -0.83 10.72
CA GLN A 66 11.05 -0.32 12.03
C GLN A 66 9.79 -0.01 12.86
N VAL A 67 8.68 0.39 12.25
CA VAL A 67 7.42 0.65 12.98
C VAL A 67 6.93 -0.63 13.67
N ILE A 68 7.07 -1.76 12.99
CA ILE A 68 6.62 -3.07 13.49
C ILE A 68 7.64 -3.63 14.48
N VAL A 69 8.92 -3.62 14.12
CA VAL A 69 10.01 -4.14 14.96
C VAL A 69 10.06 -3.41 16.30
N GLN A 70 9.94 -2.08 16.30
CA GLN A 70 9.94 -1.30 17.54
C GLN A 70 8.77 -1.67 18.47
N ARG A 71 7.57 -1.92 17.91
CA ARG A 71 6.42 -2.36 18.71
C ARG A 71 6.66 -3.73 19.34
N ALA A 72 7.27 -4.66 18.60
CA ALA A 72 7.64 -5.97 19.14
C ALA A 72 8.71 -5.86 20.24
N LEU A 73 9.71 -4.99 20.06
CA LEU A 73 10.79 -4.76 21.04
C LEU A 73 10.31 -4.03 22.31
N SER A 74 9.26 -3.22 22.20
CA SER A 74 8.65 -2.52 23.34
C SER A 74 7.82 -3.44 24.25
N ALA A 75 7.63 -4.71 23.88
CA ALA A 75 6.87 -5.66 24.67
C ALA A 75 7.62 -6.03 25.97
N ARG A 76 6.87 -6.15 27.07
CA ARG A 76 7.43 -6.46 28.40
C ARG A 76 8.17 -7.80 28.47
N SER A 77 7.76 -8.78 27.68
CA SER A 77 8.39 -10.10 27.64
C SER A 77 8.29 -10.71 26.25
N TYR A 78 9.16 -11.67 25.97
CA TYR A 78 9.14 -12.43 24.72
C TYR A 78 7.78 -13.15 24.50
N SER A 79 7.18 -13.67 25.56
CA SER A 79 5.85 -14.31 25.49
C SER A 79 4.76 -13.31 25.07
N HIS A 80 4.79 -12.08 25.60
CA HIS A 80 3.86 -11.02 25.19
C HIS A 80 4.08 -10.58 23.73
N ALA A 81 5.34 -10.47 23.29
CA ALA A 81 5.65 -10.16 21.89
C ALA A 81 5.09 -11.22 20.94
N LYS A 82 5.28 -12.52 21.25
CA LYS A 82 4.77 -13.64 20.45
C LYS A 82 3.24 -13.69 20.44
N ALA A 83 2.61 -13.51 21.59
CA ALA A 83 1.14 -13.45 21.69
C ALA A 83 0.58 -12.28 20.88
N GLY A 84 1.21 -11.09 20.96
CA GLY A 84 0.85 -9.91 20.16
C GLY A 84 0.97 -10.16 18.66
N CYS A 85 2.06 -10.78 18.19
CA CYS A 85 2.24 -11.13 16.78
C CYS A 85 1.19 -12.14 16.29
N THR A 86 0.85 -13.12 17.13
CA THR A 86 -0.17 -14.13 16.80
C THR A 86 -1.56 -13.50 16.69
N LEU A 87 -1.92 -12.63 17.64
CA LEU A 87 -3.18 -11.87 17.59
C LEU A 87 -3.23 -10.95 16.37
N CYS A 88 -2.13 -10.25 16.05
CA CYS A 88 -2.04 -9.40 14.87
C CYS A 88 -2.29 -10.21 13.58
N SER A 89 -1.68 -11.40 13.48
CA SER A 89 -1.87 -12.30 12.34
C SER A 89 -3.33 -12.72 12.16
N PHE A 90 -4.04 -12.99 13.25
CA PHE A 90 -5.48 -13.27 13.21
C PHE A 90 -6.30 -12.05 12.77
N ILE A 91 -6.03 -10.86 13.34
CA ILE A 91 -6.72 -9.61 12.99
C ILE A 91 -6.47 -9.22 11.52
N LYS A 92 -5.35 -9.59 10.92
CA LYS A 92 -5.02 -9.29 9.51
C LYS A 92 -5.92 -9.96 8.48
N ILE A 93 -6.82 -10.87 8.89
CA ILE A 93 -7.89 -11.37 8.02
C ILE A 93 -9.00 -10.32 7.86
N SER A 94 -9.20 -9.44 8.85
CA SER A 94 -10.29 -8.44 8.86
C SER A 94 -10.26 -7.40 7.73
N PRO A 95 -9.11 -6.87 7.25
CA PRO A 95 -9.07 -5.86 6.20
C PRO A 95 -9.71 -6.34 4.88
N PHE A 96 -9.71 -7.65 4.61
CA PHE A 96 -10.43 -8.20 3.47
C PHE A 96 -11.92 -7.87 3.54
N TYR A 97 -12.54 -8.09 4.70
CA TYR A 97 -13.97 -7.81 4.91
C TYR A 97 -14.26 -6.32 5.12
N LEU A 98 -13.37 -5.59 5.79
CA LEU A 98 -13.62 -4.20 6.19
C LEU A 98 -13.19 -3.16 5.14
N LEU A 99 -12.25 -3.50 4.25
CA LEU A 99 -11.70 -2.57 3.25
C LEU A 99 -11.95 -3.06 1.82
N VAL A 100 -11.58 -4.30 1.50
CA VAL A 100 -11.67 -4.82 0.12
C VAL A 100 -13.12 -5.00 -0.32
N MET A 101 -13.94 -5.68 0.48
CA MET A 101 -15.35 -5.92 0.17
C MET A 101 -16.16 -4.62 -0.02
N PRO A 102 -16.07 -3.60 0.87
CA PRO A 102 -16.68 -2.30 0.62
C PRO A 102 -16.16 -1.63 -0.65
N GLY A 103 -14.86 -1.66 -0.92
CA GLY A 103 -14.29 -1.11 -2.17
C GLY A 103 -14.92 -1.74 -3.42
N MET A 104 -15.10 -3.06 -3.43
CA MET A 104 -15.78 -3.77 -4.52
C MET A 104 -17.26 -3.39 -4.63
N ALA A 105 -17.97 -3.26 -3.50
CA ALA A 105 -19.36 -2.82 -3.48
C ALA A 105 -19.49 -1.38 -4.03
N ALA A 106 -18.58 -0.48 -3.67
CA ALA A 106 -18.55 0.89 -4.19
C ALA A 106 -18.41 0.92 -5.71
N ARG A 107 -17.51 0.10 -6.26
CA ARG A 107 -17.33 -0.04 -7.72
C ARG A 107 -18.59 -0.54 -8.43
N ALA A 108 -19.37 -1.41 -7.79
CA ALA A 108 -20.64 -1.91 -8.33
C ALA A 108 -21.78 -0.88 -8.22
N LEU A 109 -21.79 -0.05 -7.17
CA LEU A 109 -22.83 0.98 -6.96
C LEU A 109 -22.62 2.23 -7.84
N TRP A 110 -21.37 2.63 -8.08
CA TRP A 110 -21.02 3.82 -8.86
C TRP A 110 -20.02 3.51 -9.98
N PRO A 111 -20.44 2.80 -11.04
CA PRO A 111 -19.56 2.39 -12.13
C PRO A 111 -19.01 3.58 -12.92
N ASP A 112 -19.77 4.67 -13.09
CA ASP A 112 -19.33 5.83 -13.86
C ASP A 112 -18.34 6.72 -13.08
N GLU A 113 -18.46 6.76 -11.75
CA GLU A 113 -17.61 7.59 -10.89
C GLU A 113 -16.36 6.84 -10.40
N ILE A 114 -16.47 5.55 -10.04
CA ILE A 114 -15.37 4.74 -9.49
C ILE A 114 -14.83 3.76 -10.53
N GLY A 115 -15.72 3.12 -11.26
CA GLY A 115 -15.37 2.17 -12.33
C GLY A 115 -14.85 2.86 -13.60
N CYS A 116 -15.07 4.17 -13.72
CA CYS A 116 -14.67 5.02 -14.83
C CYS A 116 -15.04 4.46 -16.20
N SER A 117 -16.33 4.18 -16.39
CA SER A 117 -16.88 3.85 -17.72
C SER A 117 -16.72 5.00 -18.73
N ASN A 118 -16.60 6.26 -18.29
CA ASN A 118 -16.32 7.42 -19.14
C ASN A 118 -15.05 8.16 -18.67
N PRO A 119 -13.97 8.21 -19.46
CA PRO A 119 -12.70 8.83 -19.07
C PRO A 119 -12.81 10.34 -18.82
N ASP A 120 -13.66 11.05 -19.55
CA ASP A 120 -13.83 12.51 -19.40
C ASP A 120 -14.48 12.89 -18.07
N ILE A 121 -15.47 12.09 -17.66
CA ILE A 121 -16.16 12.26 -16.37
C ILE A 121 -15.22 11.89 -15.22
N CYS A 122 -14.48 10.79 -15.36
CA CYS A 122 -13.49 10.33 -14.39
C CYS A 122 -12.40 11.39 -14.14
N LYS A 123 -11.84 11.97 -15.21
CA LYS A 123 -10.85 13.06 -15.14
C LYS A 123 -11.37 14.28 -14.39
N LYS A 124 -12.65 14.63 -14.56
CA LYS A 124 -13.27 15.78 -13.87
C LYS A 124 -13.48 15.54 -12.38
N ILE A 125 -13.73 14.29 -11.98
CA ILE A 125 -14.02 13.92 -10.59
C ILE A 125 -12.74 13.71 -9.78
N CYS A 126 -11.76 12.98 -10.32
CA CYS A 126 -10.57 12.56 -9.57
C CYS A 126 -9.23 12.93 -10.22
N GLY A 127 -9.22 13.67 -11.33
CA GLY A 127 -8.00 14.09 -12.00
C GLY A 127 -7.24 12.96 -12.73
N SER A 128 -7.82 11.75 -12.78
CA SER A 128 -7.25 10.57 -13.42
C SER A 128 -8.25 9.98 -14.42
N GLU A 129 -7.79 9.63 -15.62
CA GLU A 129 -8.59 8.95 -16.64
C GLU A 129 -8.67 7.43 -16.39
N SER A 130 -7.70 6.88 -15.65
CA SER A 130 -7.48 5.45 -15.44
C SER A 130 -8.22 4.88 -14.21
N GLY A 131 -8.92 5.71 -13.43
CA GLY A 131 -9.82 5.25 -12.35
C GLY A 131 -9.82 6.09 -11.07
N CYS A 132 -10.98 6.18 -10.40
CA CYS A 132 -11.12 6.87 -9.12
C CYS A 132 -11.16 5.90 -7.91
N SER A 133 -10.36 4.84 -7.94
CA SER A 133 -10.42 3.77 -6.92
C SER A 133 -10.07 4.25 -5.51
N ASN A 134 -9.19 5.25 -5.38
CA ASN A 134 -8.72 5.77 -4.10
C ASN A 134 -9.81 6.46 -3.26
N ILE A 135 -10.86 7.00 -3.91
CA ILE A 135 -11.97 7.70 -3.23
C ILE A 135 -13.16 6.79 -2.91
N ALA A 136 -13.09 5.51 -3.30
CA ALA A 136 -14.22 4.58 -3.17
C ALA A 136 -14.72 4.43 -1.72
N TYR A 137 -13.81 4.31 -0.77
CA TYR A 137 -14.17 4.13 0.64
C TYR A 137 -14.77 5.41 1.27
N PRO A 138 -14.14 6.60 1.17
CA PRO A 138 -14.77 7.85 1.59
C PRO A 138 -16.14 8.10 0.94
N LEU A 139 -16.31 7.76 -0.35
CA LEU A 139 -17.58 7.98 -1.05
C LEU A 139 -18.72 7.14 -0.46
N LEU A 140 -18.44 5.88 -0.10
CA LEU A 140 -19.42 5.04 0.62
C LEU A 140 -19.84 5.67 1.93
N VAL A 141 -18.88 6.15 2.72
CA VAL A 141 -19.13 6.79 4.02
C VAL A 141 -20.01 8.03 3.85
N LEU A 142 -19.71 8.88 2.86
CA LEU A 142 -20.43 10.12 2.61
C LEU A 142 -21.85 9.90 2.08
N ARG A 143 -22.08 8.88 1.24
CA ARG A 143 -23.36 8.67 0.56
C ARG A 143 -24.32 7.71 1.27
N LEU A 144 -23.81 6.72 2.01
CA LEU A 144 -24.64 5.66 2.59
C LEU A 144 -24.88 5.82 4.09
N MET A 145 -23.97 6.47 4.83
CA MET A 145 -24.15 6.61 6.28
C MET A 145 -25.14 7.73 6.63
N PRO A 146 -25.93 7.56 7.71
CA PRO A 146 -26.80 8.61 8.20
C PRO A 146 -26.00 9.77 8.79
N ALA A 147 -26.61 10.95 8.81
CA ALA A 147 -26.07 12.13 9.45
C ALA A 147 -25.68 11.83 10.92
N GLY A 148 -24.52 12.33 11.35
CA GLY A 148 -23.89 11.98 12.62
C GLY A 148 -22.86 10.85 12.49
N LEU A 149 -23.24 9.69 11.94
CA LEU A 149 -22.29 8.59 11.73
C LEU A 149 -21.24 8.91 10.68
N THR A 150 -21.61 9.64 9.62
CA THR A 150 -20.65 10.15 8.63
C THR A 150 -19.56 11.00 9.28
N GLY A 151 -19.95 11.93 10.18
CA GLY A 151 -19.00 12.81 10.88
C GLY A 151 -18.10 12.04 11.84
N LEU A 152 -18.67 11.07 12.57
CA LEU A 152 -17.91 10.17 13.43
C LEU A 152 -16.87 9.39 12.60
N MET A 153 -17.27 8.82 11.47
CA MET A 153 -16.40 8.02 10.63
C MET A 153 -15.25 8.84 10.03
N LEU A 154 -15.55 10.04 9.49
CA LEU A 154 -14.51 10.93 8.97
C LEU A 154 -13.51 11.34 10.06
N SER A 155 -13.99 11.57 11.28
CA SER A 155 -13.13 11.88 12.44
C SER A 155 -12.21 10.70 12.79
N VAL A 156 -12.76 9.47 12.83
CA VAL A 156 -11.98 8.24 13.07
C VAL A 156 -10.93 8.03 11.97
N MET A 157 -11.29 8.26 10.71
CA MET A 157 -10.34 8.16 9.59
C MET A 157 -9.19 9.16 9.74
N MET A 158 -9.49 10.42 10.07
CA MET A 158 -8.46 11.44 10.28
C MET A 158 -7.55 11.10 11.47
N ALA A 159 -8.13 10.61 12.57
CA ALA A 159 -7.38 10.16 13.75
C ALA A 159 -6.47 8.96 13.43
N ALA A 160 -6.96 7.98 12.66
CA ALA A 160 -6.18 6.82 12.24
C ALA A 160 -5.02 7.20 11.32
N LEU A 161 -5.22 8.16 10.41
CA LEU A 161 -4.15 8.72 9.57
C LEU A 161 -3.09 9.41 10.42
N MET A 162 -3.49 10.26 11.37
CA MET A 162 -2.56 10.96 12.27
C MET A 162 -1.74 9.98 13.13
N SER A 163 -2.37 8.91 13.62
CA SER A 163 -1.68 7.85 14.39
C SER A 163 -0.63 7.12 13.54
N SER A 164 -0.95 6.84 12.28
CA SER A 164 -0.05 6.16 11.34
C SER A 164 1.14 7.05 10.97
N LEU A 165 0.88 8.32 10.61
CA LEU A 165 1.92 9.30 10.29
C LEU A 165 2.87 9.52 11.48
N THR A 166 2.32 9.65 12.69
CA THR A 166 3.12 9.80 13.91
C THR A 166 4.04 8.60 14.12
N SER A 167 3.54 7.38 13.89
CA SER A 167 4.33 6.15 14.02
C SER A 167 5.48 6.12 13.00
N ILE A 168 5.20 6.42 11.73
CA ILE A 168 6.20 6.42 10.65
C ILE A 168 7.30 7.47 10.91
N PHE A 169 6.91 8.71 11.24
CA PHE A 169 7.87 9.77 11.50
C PHE A 169 8.72 9.52 12.73
N ASN A 170 8.14 8.96 13.80
CA ASN A 170 8.91 8.60 15.00
C ASN A 170 9.92 7.48 14.72
N SER A 171 9.52 6.45 13.97
CA SER A 171 10.43 5.37 13.57
C SER A 171 11.55 5.87 12.65
N ALA A 172 11.23 6.71 11.65
CA ALA A 172 12.23 7.31 10.77
C ALA A 172 13.19 8.25 11.54
N SER A 173 12.66 9.04 12.48
CA SER A 173 13.48 9.85 13.39
C SER A 173 14.43 9.01 14.22
N THR A 174 14.00 7.83 14.68
CA THR A 174 14.84 6.94 15.48
C THR A 174 15.99 6.36 14.65
N ILE A 175 15.71 5.92 13.41
CA ILE A 175 16.74 5.46 12.47
C ILE A 175 17.76 6.58 12.24
N PHE A 176 17.30 7.81 11.98
CA PHE A 176 18.20 8.93 11.76
C PHE A 176 19.04 9.26 13.00
N THR A 177 18.45 9.34 14.20
CA THR A 177 19.19 9.74 15.40
C THR A 177 20.15 8.66 15.89
N ILE A 178 19.70 7.41 15.93
CA ILE A 178 20.50 6.30 16.48
C ILE A 178 21.51 5.80 15.45
N ASP A 179 21.10 5.59 14.21
CA ASP A 179 21.94 4.89 13.23
C ASP A 179 22.87 5.84 12.47
N ILE A 180 22.45 7.10 12.24
CA ILE A 180 23.20 8.10 11.48
C ILE A 180 23.82 9.14 12.41
N TYR A 181 23.01 9.87 13.19
CA TYR A 181 23.46 11.02 13.97
C TYR A 181 24.53 10.64 15.01
N ASN A 182 24.31 9.56 15.77
CA ASN A 182 25.30 9.08 16.74
C ASN A 182 26.60 8.57 16.11
N ARG A 183 26.55 8.14 14.84
CA ARG A 183 27.76 7.71 14.13
C ARG A 183 28.68 8.88 13.79
N PHE A 184 28.10 10.05 13.49
CA PHE A 184 28.86 11.29 13.30
C PHE A 184 29.20 11.98 14.62
N ARG A 185 28.26 12.03 15.57
CA ARG A 185 28.44 12.67 16.89
C ARG A 185 28.41 11.62 18.01
N ARG A 186 29.58 11.02 18.28
CA ARG A 186 29.76 9.91 19.23
C ARG A 186 29.41 10.20 20.71
N GLN A 187 29.27 11.46 21.11
CA GLN A 187 28.92 11.88 22.47
C GLN A 187 27.73 12.86 22.46
N ALA A 188 26.70 12.58 21.66
CA ALA A 188 25.48 13.37 21.70
C ALA A 188 24.73 13.16 23.04
N SER A 189 24.25 14.25 23.64
CA SER A 189 23.39 14.17 24.83
C SER A 189 21.98 13.72 24.43
N GLU A 190 21.23 13.09 25.34
CA GLU A 190 19.86 12.64 25.08
C GLU A 190 18.95 13.80 24.60
N VAL A 191 19.08 14.98 25.22
CA VAL A 191 18.30 16.18 24.86
C VAL A 191 18.59 16.59 23.42
N GLU A 192 19.85 16.50 23.02
CA GLU A 192 20.27 16.86 21.68
C GLU A 192 19.79 15.87 20.63
N GLN A 193 19.84 14.56 20.92
CA GLN A 193 19.28 13.53 20.05
C GLN A 193 17.78 13.75 19.81
N VAL A 194 17.03 14.12 20.86
CA VAL A 194 15.59 14.44 20.74
C VAL A 194 15.37 15.68 19.88
N ILE A 195 16.17 16.73 20.04
CA ILE A 195 16.07 17.95 19.21
C ILE A 195 16.39 17.64 17.74
N ALA A 196 17.50 16.92 17.49
CA ALA A 196 17.88 16.50 16.14
C ALA A 196 16.80 15.65 15.47
N GLY A 197 16.18 14.73 16.23
CA GLY A 197 15.06 13.94 15.76
C GLY A 197 13.84 14.78 15.39
N ARG A 198 13.44 15.74 16.24
CA ARG A 198 12.32 16.65 15.94
C ARG A 198 12.57 17.51 14.70
N ILE A 199 13.79 18.02 14.52
CA ILE A 199 14.17 18.77 13.32
C ILE A 199 14.09 17.88 12.07
N PHE A 200 14.56 16.64 12.17
CA PHE A 200 14.47 15.68 11.09
C PHE A 200 13.02 15.34 10.70
N VAL A 201 12.12 15.22 11.68
CA VAL A 201 10.68 15.05 11.40
C VAL A 201 10.12 16.23 10.62
N LEU A 202 10.45 17.47 10.99
CA LEU A 202 10.02 18.66 10.24
C LEU A 202 10.54 18.64 8.79
N PHE A 203 11.79 18.24 8.61
CA PHE A 203 12.37 18.05 7.28
C PHE A 203 11.62 16.97 6.47
N LEU A 204 11.33 15.81 7.06
CA LEU A 204 10.57 14.74 6.39
C LEU A 204 9.16 15.17 6.01
N VAL A 205 8.48 15.96 6.86
CA VAL A 205 7.16 16.52 6.54
C VAL A 205 7.25 17.45 5.32
N ALA A 206 8.26 18.32 5.27
CA ALA A 206 8.46 19.21 4.12
C ALA A 206 8.71 18.41 2.82
N VAL A 207 9.59 17.41 2.85
CA VAL A 207 9.85 16.53 1.70
C VAL A 207 8.59 15.77 1.29
N SER A 208 7.79 15.29 2.24
CA SER A 208 6.55 14.56 1.95
C SER A 208 5.52 15.45 1.23
N ILE A 209 5.39 16.72 1.63
CA ILE A 209 4.51 17.69 0.96
C ILE A 209 5.00 17.98 -0.46
N LEU A 210 6.32 18.15 -0.63
CA LEU A 210 6.93 18.36 -1.96
C LEU A 210 6.79 17.15 -2.88
N TRP A 211 6.56 15.95 -2.34
CA TRP A 211 6.39 14.72 -3.11
C TRP A 211 4.97 14.50 -3.64
N ILE A 212 3.95 15.22 -3.11
CA ILE A 212 2.55 15.06 -3.51
C ILE A 212 2.35 15.24 -5.04
N PRO A 213 2.89 16.28 -5.70
CA PRO A 213 2.69 16.48 -7.14
C PRO A 213 3.29 15.36 -7.99
N ILE A 214 4.38 14.73 -7.52
CA ILE A 214 5.03 13.62 -8.22
C ILE A 214 4.09 12.40 -8.24
N ILE A 215 3.43 12.12 -7.11
CA ILE A 215 2.46 11.02 -7.01
C ILE A 215 1.28 11.27 -7.97
N GLU A 216 0.74 12.50 -7.99
CA GLU A 216 -0.35 12.88 -8.88
C GLU A 216 0.03 12.77 -10.36
N SER A 217 1.29 13.09 -10.71
CA SER A 217 1.78 12.97 -12.08
C SER A 217 1.98 11.52 -12.55
N SER A 218 2.11 10.56 -11.64
CA SER A 218 2.48 9.17 -11.98
C SER A 218 1.36 8.34 -12.63
N GLN A 219 0.20 8.94 -12.95
CA GLN A 219 -0.97 8.32 -13.63
C GLN A 219 -1.53 7.02 -13.01
N ASN A 220 -0.99 6.56 -11.88
CA ASN A 220 -1.48 5.38 -11.18
C ASN A 220 -2.82 5.67 -10.50
N SER A 221 -3.91 5.17 -11.09
CA SER A 221 -5.27 5.26 -10.53
C SER A 221 -5.45 4.50 -9.20
N GLN A 222 -4.48 3.65 -8.85
CA GLN A 222 -4.47 2.82 -7.66
C GLN A 222 -3.19 3.09 -6.84
N LEU A 223 -3.33 3.89 -5.78
CA LEU A 223 -2.19 4.28 -4.93
C LEU A 223 -1.55 3.06 -4.25
N PHE A 224 -2.34 2.00 -3.99
CA PHE A 224 -1.83 0.76 -3.44
C PHE A 224 -0.80 0.08 -4.36
N ASN A 225 -1.06 0.04 -5.67
CA ASN A 225 -0.12 -0.56 -6.63
C ASN A 225 1.17 0.25 -6.69
N TYR A 226 1.06 1.59 -6.70
CA TYR A 226 2.22 2.47 -6.64
C TYR A 226 3.12 2.17 -5.43
N ILE A 227 2.53 2.08 -4.23
CA ILE A 227 3.29 1.77 -3.00
C ILE A 227 3.92 0.37 -3.09
N GLN A 228 3.19 -0.61 -3.61
CA GLN A 228 3.70 -1.98 -3.78
C GLN A 228 4.84 -2.04 -4.79
N SER A 229 4.75 -1.33 -5.91
CA SER A 229 5.81 -1.22 -6.92
C SER A 229 7.07 -0.62 -6.31
N VAL A 230 6.97 0.53 -5.64
CA VAL A 230 8.11 1.17 -4.96
C VAL A 230 8.74 0.23 -3.93
N THR A 231 7.90 -0.45 -3.13
CA THR A 231 8.36 -1.42 -2.13
C THR A 231 9.08 -2.59 -2.79
N SER A 232 8.59 -3.07 -3.93
CA SER A 232 9.16 -4.23 -4.64
C SER A 232 10.57 -3.99 -5.17
N TYR A 233 10.98 -2.73 -5.40
CA TYR A 233 12.36 -2.42 -5.81
C TYR A 233 13.35 -2.42 -4.64
N LEU A 234 12.88 -2.10 -3.43
CA LEU A 234 13.72 -1.91 -2.24
C LEU A 234 13.73 -3.13 -1.30
N ALA A 235 12.63 -3.88 -1.26
CA ALA A 235 12.45 -5.00 -0.34
C ALA A 235 13.35 -6.23 -0.63
N PRO A 236 13.56 -6.68 -1.87
CA PRO A 236 14.27 -7.93 -2.14
C PRO A 236 15.72 -7.99 -1.62
N PRO A 237 16.56 -6.95 -1.79
CA PRO A 237 17.94 -6.97 -1.28
C PRO A 237 18.00 -7.10 0.25
N VAL A 238 17.12 -6.37 0.94
CA VAL A 238 17.03 -6.40 2.41
C VAL A 238 16.54 -7.77 2.88
N CYS A 239 15.49 -8.30 2.25
CA CYS A 239 14.97 -9.64 2.54
C CYS A 239 16.05 -10.71 2.35
N ALA A 240 16.82 -10.66 1.26
CA ALA A 240 17.90 -11.60 0.99
C ALA A 240 18.96 -11.58 2.11
N VAL A 241 19.40 -10.40 2.56
CA VAL A 241 20.37 -10.29 3.65
C VAL A 241 19.80 -10.79 4.98
N TYR A 242 18.55 -10.48 5.31
CA TYR A 242 17.91 -10.95 6.54
C TYR A 242 17.77 -12.48 6.57
N VAL A 243 17.27 -13.08 5.49
CA VAL A 243 17.11 -14.54 5.38
C VAL A 243 18.47 -15.22 5.43
N LEU A 244 19.45 -14.74 4.65
CA LEU A 244 20.80 -15.30 4.69
C LEU A 244 21.46 -15.13 6.06
N ALA A 245 21.27 -14.01 6.74
CA ALA A 245 21.82 -13.80 8.07
C ALA A 245 21.25 -14.76 9.13
N MET A 246 19.97 -15.15 9.00
CA MET A 246 19.36 -16.09 9.93
C MET A 246 19.70 -17.56 9.64
N PHE A 247 19.73 -17.97 8.37
CA PHE A 247 19.87 -19.38 7.99
C PHE A 247 21.28 -19.77 7.54
N TRP A 248 22.16 -18.80 7.24
CA TRP A 248 23.49 -19.05 6.70
C TRP A 248 24.59 -18.46 7.57
N GLY A 249 25.21 -19.31 8.40
CA GLY A 249 26.26 -18.89 9.35
C GLY A 249 27.59 -18.42 8.74
N ARG A 250 27.75 -18.44 7.42
CA ARG A 250 28.97 -17.94 6.74
C ARG A 250 28.80 -16.56 6.10
N ILE A 251 27.72 -15.85 6.41
CA ILE A 251 27.54 -14.48 5.91
C ILE A 251 28.63 -13.56 6.50
N ASN A 252 29.19 -12.69 5.67
CA ASN A 252 30.19 -11.72 6.09
C ASN A 252 29.67 -10.29 5.92
N GLU A 253 30.20 -9.34 6.69
CA GLU A 253 29.78 -7.93 6.65
C GLU A 253 29.95 -7.32 5.25
N LYS A 254 31.07 -7.63 4.58
CA LYS A 254 31.35 -7.13 3.23
C LYS A 254 30.35 -7.64 2.20
N GLY A 255 29.98 -8.92 2.26
CA GLY A 255 29.01 -9.52 1.35
C GLY A 255 27.60 -8.99 1.58
N ALA A 256 27.20 -8.80 2.84
CA ALA A 256 25.93 -8.14 3.16
C ALA A 256 25.90 -6.69 2.63
N PHE A 257 26.97 -5.93 2.86
CA PHE A 257 27.07 -4.55 2.39
C PHE A 257 26.99 -4.45 0.85
N TRP A 258 27.84 -5.20 0.13
CA TRP A 258 27.83 -5.17 -1.34
C TRP A 258 26.54 -5.75 -1.93
N GLY A 259 25.94 -6.76 -1.29
CA GLY A 259 24.63 -7.29 -1.69
C GLY A 259 23.53 -6.24 -1.61
N LEU A 260 23.48 -5.45 -0.53
CA LEU A 260 22.54 -4.33 -0.39
C LEU A 260 22.81 -3.24 -1.43
N ILE A 261 24.07 -2.85 -1.64
CA ILE A 261 24.42 -1.80 -2.61
C ILE A 261 24.06 -2.22 -4.04
N ILE A 262 24.42 -3.43 -4.46
CA ILE A 262 24.09 -3.94 -5.81
C ILE A 262 22.58 -4.03 -5.98
N GLY A 263 21.88 -4.58 -4.98
CA GLY A 263 20.42 -4.66 -4.99
C GLY A 263 19.74 -3.30 -5.08
N LEU A 264 20.23 -2.30 -4.33
CA LEU A 264 19.74 -0.93 -4.38
C LEU A 264 19.98 -0.30 -5.75
N VAL A 265 21.15 -0.50 -6.36
CA VAL A 265 21.46 0.01 -7.70
C VAL A 265 20.50 -0.60 -8.74
N ILE A 266 20.27 -1.91 -8.69
CA ILE A 266 19.31 -2.59 -9.58
C ILE A 266 17.89 -2.04 -9.37
N GLY A 267 17.48 -1.86 -8.11
CA GLY A 267 16.18 -1.29 -7.75
C GLY A 267 16.00 0.13 -8.28
N ILE A 268 17.01 0.99 -8.14
CA ILE A 268 17.00 2.37 -8.65
C ILE A 268 16.93 2.36 -10.18
N ILE A 269 17.71 1.51 -10.86
CA ILE A 269 17.65 1.40 -12.33
C ILE A 269 16.23 1.03 -12.78
N ARG A 270 15.61 0.05 -12.10
CA ARG A 270 14.21 -0.34 -12.38
C ARG A 270 13.23 0.79 -12.12
N PHE A 271 13.35 1.48 -11.00
CA PHE A 271 12.53 2.65 -10.67
C PHE A 271 12.63 3.74 -11.74
N VAL A 272 13.85 4.10 -12.15
CA VAL A 272 14.08 5.12 -13.20
C VAL A 272 13.53 4.67 -14.54
N MET A 273 13.68 3.39 -14.91
CA MET A 273 13.11 2.85 -16.15
C MET A 273 11.58 2.93 -16.14
N GLU A 274 10.92 2.56 -15.06
CA GLU A 274 9.46 2.60 -14.98
C GLU A 274 8.90 4.02 -14.99
N PHE A 275 9.59 4.97 -14.36
CA PHE A 275 9.22 6.38 -14.43
C PHE A 275 9.53 7.04 -15.78
N SER A 276 10.61 6.62 -16.46
CA SER A 276 11.02 7.20 -17.75
C SER A 276 10.26 6.61 -18.93
N TYR A 277 9.81 5.35 -18.83
CA TYR A 277 9.03 4.67 -19.84
C TYR A 277 7.60 4.49 -19.30
N SER A 278 6.81 5.57 -19.35
CA SER A 278 5.37 5.46 -19.26
C SER A 278 4.91 4.61 -20.45
N VAL A 279 4.61 3.34 -20.21
CA VAL A 279 3.95 2.52 -21.24
C VAL A 279 2.59 3.18 -21.51
N PRO A 280 2.28 3.54 -22.77
CA PRO A 280 1.01 4.16 -23.12
C PRO A 280 -0.19 3.25 -22.84
#